data_AF-A0A920KBK0-F1
#
_entry.id   AF-A0A920KBK0-F1
#
_cell.length_a   1.000
_cell.length_b   1.000
_cell.length_c   1.000
_cell.angle_alpha   90.00
_cell.angle_beta   90.00
_cell.angle_gamma   90.00
#
_symmetry.space_group_name_H-M   'P 1'
#
loop_
_entity.id
_entity.type
_entity.pdbx_description
1 polymer ?
#
loop_
_entity_poly.entity_id
_entity_poly.type
_entity_poly.pdbx_seq_one_letter_code
_entity_poly.pdbx_strand_id
1 'polypeptide(L)'
;MRRTRGHPLGDGLNHGNAPISTATIPPLEILEAAYPIKFREWSLRQDSGGVGENRGGLGAVYEIELLEEEAKAFIFGERSKFAPPGVVGGGDGALNKFSYEHQNEFKSPPLASKMVNISLFKGQAVRLETPGGGGYGKAYKRKIDSVLNDVKLEYISSALASSEYGVVINEEGEVDEGKTFASRKKIRQTR
;
A
#
# COMPACT_ATOMS: atom_id res chain seq x y z
N MET A 1 -7.49 4.57 15.17
CA MET A 1 -7.24 3.96 13.83
C MET A 1 -8.52 4.02 12.95
N ARG A 2 -9.10 5.20 12.74
CA ARG A 2 -10.38 5.37 11.98
C ARG A 2 -10.21 6.13 10.66
N ARG A 3 -9.17 6.96 10.48
CA ARG A 3 -9.03 7.82 9.29
C ARG A 3 -8.41 7.15 8.07
N THR A 4 -7.56 6.13 8.26
CA THR A 4 -6.94 5.40 7.14
C THR A 4 -7.81 4.27 6.60
N ARG A 5 -8.88 3.89 7.29
CA ARG A 5 -9.85 2.91 6.77
C ARG A 5 -10.91 3.63 5.94
N GLY A 6 -11.47 2.91 4.98
CA GLY A 6 -12.73 3.34 4.34
C GLY A 6 -13.82 3.48 5.41
N HIS A 7 -14.74 4.41 5.18
CA HIS A 7 -15.86 4.68 6.09
C HIS A 7 -17.12 5.04 5.28
N PRO A 8 -18.32 5.12 5.88
CA PRO A 8 -19.55 5.37 5.12
C PRO A 8 -19.55 6.65 4.28
N LEU A 9 -18.73 7.65 4.67
CA LEU A 9 -18.70 8.97 4.04
C LEU A 9 -17.63 9.12 2.95
N GLY A 10 -16.79 8.11 2.72
CA GLY A 10 -15.70 8.18 1.73
C GLY A 10 -14.50 7.30 2.02
N ASP A 11 -13.46 7.48 1.21
CA ASP A 11 -12.23 6.69 1.28
C ASP A 11 -11.36 7.03 2.49
N GLY A 12 -10.49 6.09 2.86
CA GLY A 12 -9.48 6.29 3.88
C GLY A 12 -8.34 7.20 3.39
N LEU A 13 -7.73 7.92 4.32
CA LEU A 13 -6.56 8.76 4.04
C LEU A 13 -5.36 7.91 3.59
N ASN A 14 -4.86 8.20 2.40
CA ASN A 14 -3.61 7.62 1.90
C ASN A 14 -2.44 8.10 2.76
N HIS A 15 -1.58 7.16 3.14
CA HIS A 15 -0.39 7.38 3.97
C HIS A 15 -0.68 8.26 5.21
N GLY A 16 -1.87 8.10 5.81
CA GLY A 16 -2.30 8.89 6.94
C GLY A 16 -1.65 8.45 8.26
N ASN A 17 -1.33 9.41 9.12
CA ASN A 17 -0.80 9.13 10.46
C ASN A 17 -1.86 8.54 11.41
N ALA A 18 -1.38 7.91 12.48
CA ALA A 18 -2.27 7.53 13.58
C ALA A 18 -2.86 8.82 14.21
N PRO A 19 -4.15 8.84 14.58
CA PRO A 19 -4.85 10.06 15.01
C PRO A 19 -4.30 10.71 16.30
N ILE A 20 -3.38 10.06 17.00
CA ILE A 20 -2.67 10.58 18.19
C ILE A 20 -1.24 11.03 17.88
N SER A 21 -0.68 10.61 16.75
CA SER A 21 0.68 10.95 16.36
C SER A 21 0.63 12.10 15.37
N THR A 22 1.06 13.28 15.80
CA THR A 22 1.38 14.42 14.92
C THR A 22 2.75 14.27 14.27
N ALA A 23 3.22 13.04 14.07
CA ALA A 23 4.47 12.79 13.36
C ALA A 23 4.32 13.31 11.93
N THR A 24 4.99 14.43 11.69
CA THR A 24 5.25 14.93 10.35
C THR A 24 6.50 14.22 9.86
N ILE A 25 6.43 13.60 8.69
CA ILE A 25 7.61 13.01 8.08
C ILE A 25 8.47 14.18 7.57
N PRO A 26 9.73 14.33 8.03
CA PRO A 26 10.61 15.37 7.52
C PRO A 26 10.79 15.25 5.99
N PRO A 27 11.04 16.36 5.27
CA PRO A 27 11.42 16.28 3.86
C PRO A 27 12.62 15.35 3.66
N LEU A 28 12.65 14.60 2.56
CA LEU A 28 13.69 13.61 2.32
C LEU A 28 15.08 14.26 2.25
N GLU A 29 15.15 15.49 1.70
CA GLU A 29 16.39 16.23 1.53
C GLU A 29 17.04 16.54 2.88
N ILE A 30 16.22 16.77 3.91
CA ILE A 30 16.72 16.99 5.28
C ILE A 30 17.25 15.68 5.87
N LEU A 31 16.59 14.55 5.59
CA LEU A 31 17.04 13.24 6.07
C LEU A 31 18.34 12.79 5.38
N GLU A 32 18.45 12.98 4.06
CA GLU A 32 19.67 12.67 3.29
C GLU A 32 20.83 13.60 3.63
N ALA A 33 20.56 14.86 4.01
CA ALA A 33 21.59 15.78 4.49
C ALA A 33 22.08 15.44 5.91
N ALA A 34 21.20 14.89 6.76
CA ALA A 34 21.50 14.60 8.16
C ALA A 34 22.13 13.21 8.37
N TYR A 35 21.89 12.26 7.47
CA TYR A 35 22.30 10.87 7.62
C TYR A 35 22.95 10.34 6.32
N PRO A 36 23.89 9.38 6.40
CA PRO A 36 24.56 8.82 5.22
C PRO A 36 23.67 7.80 4.49
N ILE A 37 22.49 8.26 4.06
CA ILE A 37 21.47 7.46 3.39
C ILE A 37 20.97 8.18 2.14
N LYS A 38 20.34 7.41 1.25
CA LYS A 38 19.64 7.92 0.07
C LYS A 38 18.30 7.21 -0.09
N PHE A 39 17.24 7.95 -0.37
CA PHE A 39 15.96 7.38 -0.73
C PHE A 39 15.98 6.99 -2.21
N ARG A 40 15.88 5.68 -2.50
CA ARG A 40 15.65 5.15 -3.85
C ARG A 40 14.20 5.29 -4.26
N GLU A 41 13.30 5.10 -3.30
CA GLU A 41 11.86 5.23 -3.52
C GLU A 41 11.18 5.81 -2.29
N TRP A 42 10.32 6.80 -2.51
CA TRP A 42 9.28 7.18 -1.56
C TRP A 42 7.99 7.44 -2.32
N SER A 43 7.07 6.47 -2.29
CA SER A 43 5.86 6.46 -3.11
C SER A 43 4.65 5.98 -2.31
N LEU A 44 3.45 6.20 -2.85
CA LEU A 44 2.27 5.49 -2.36
C LEU A 44 2.34 4.03 -2.83
N ARG A 45 1.98 3.11 -1.94
CA ARG A 45 1.98 1.68 -2.27
C ARG A 45 0.70 1.34 -3.02
N GLN A 46 0.77 1.20 -4.34
CA GLN A 46 -0.33 0.73 -5.17
C GLN A 46 -0.92 -0.58 -4.65
N ASP A 47 -2.24 -0.75 -4.78
CA ASP A 47 -2.99 -1.95 -4.37
C ASP A 47 -2.95 -2.29 -2.88
N SER A 48 -2.38 -1.41 -2.04
CA SER A 48 -2.28 -1.68 -0.60
C SER A 48 -3.55 -1.38 0.19
N GLY A 49 -4.40 -0.50 -0.33
CA GLY A 49 -5.67 -0.15 0.28
C GLY A 49 -6.70 -1.28 0.13
N GLY A 50 -7.36 -1.64 1.22
CA GLY A 50 -8.41 -2.65 1.21
C GLY A 50 -9.57 -2.24 0.32
N VAL A 51 -10.03 -3.18 -0.49
CA VAL A 51 -11.10 -2.95 -1.47
C VAL A 51 -12.45 -2.71 -0.79
N GLY A 52 -13.32 -1.93 -1.41
CA GLY A 52 -14.64 -1.65 -0.86
C GLY A 52 -15.37 -0.58 -1.64
N GLU A 53 -16.65 -0.38 -1.34
CA GLU A 53 -17.42 0.77 -1.87
C GLU A 53 -16.63 2.06 -1.63
N ASN A 54 -16.09 2.19 -0.41
CA ASN A 54 -15.06 3.15 -0.06
C ASN A 54 -13.75 2.42 0.24
N ARG A 55 -12.69 2.79 -0.47
CA ARG A 55 -11.36 2.18 -0.42
C ARG A 55 -10.67 2.53 0.90
N GLY A 56 -9.91 1.59 1.46
CA GLY A 56 -8.96 1.91 2.53
C GLY A 56 -7.78 2.71 2.01
N GLY A 57 -7.26 3.64 2.80
CA GLY A 57 -6.10 4.46 2.44
C GLY A 57 -4.88 3.61 2.10
N LEU A 58 -4.11 4.03 1.11
CA LEU A 58 -2.89 3.34 0.71
C LEU A 58 -1.82 3.46 1.80
N GLY A 59 -0.97 2.45 1.89
CA GLY A 59 0.34 2.56 2.53
C GLY A 59 1.31 3.34 1.65
N ALA A 60 2.58 3.25 2.00
CA ALA A 60 3.71 3.86 1.32
C ALA A 60 4.84 2.85 1.19
N VAL A 61 5.65 3.04 0.16
CA VAL A 61 6.93 2.36 -0.01
C VAL A 61 8.03 3.32 0.37
N TYR A 62 8.97 2.84 1.17
CA TYR A 62 10.24 3.48 1.45
C TYR A 62 11.36 2.53 1.06
N GLU A 63 12.24 2.95 0.17
CA GLU A 63 13.48 2.23 -0.10
C GLU A 63 14.66 3.16 0.21
N ILE A 64 15.47 2.75 1.19
CA ILE A 64 16.54 3.56 1.77
C ILE A 64 17.87 2.81 1.58
N GLU A 65 18.73 3.38 0.75
CA GLU A 65 20.09 2.93 0.48
C GLU A 65 21.07 3.49 1.53
N LEU A 66 22.04 2.68 1.93
CA LEU A 66 23.16 3.10 2.76
C LEU A 66 24.31 3.65 1.91
N LEU A 67 24.84 4.82 2.26
CA LEU A 67 25.99 5.43 1.57
C LEU A 67 27.34 5.23 2.30
N GLU A 68 27.30 4.84 3.57
CA GLU A 68 28.47 4.53 4.40
C GLU A 68 28.96 3.09 4.19
N GLU A 69 30.20 2.79 4.57
CA GLU A 69 30.80 1.45 4.38
C GLU A 69 30.00 0.32 5.03
N GLU A 70 29.57 0.51 6.28
CA GLU A 70 28.79 -0.47 7.04
C GLU A 70 27.81 0.22 8.00
N ALA A 71 26.60 -0.32 8.14
CA ALA A 71 25.66 0.05 9.19
C ALA A 71 24.84 -1.14 9.69
N LYS A 72 24.29 -1.00 10.90
CA LYS A 72 23.32 -1.94 11.46
C LYS A 72 21.93 -1.34 11.42
N ALA A 73 21.01 -1.99 10.71
CA ALA A 73 19.61 -1.62 10.69
C ALA A 73 18.77 -2.44 11.68
N PHE A 74 17.85 -1.75 12.33
CA PHE A 74 16.83 -2.31 13.22
C PHE A 74 15.48 -1.78 12.76
N ILE A 75 14.55 -2.69 12.49
CA ILE A 75 13.25 -2.34 11.93
C ILE A 75 12.15 -2.95 12.78
N PHE A 76 11.23 -2.11 13.22
CA PHE A 76 10.06 -2.51 14.00
C PHE A 76 8.81 -2.17 13.22
N GLY A 77 7.95 -3.15 12.99
CA GLY A 77 6.68 -2.94 12.31
C GLY A 77 5.59 -3.85 12.83
N GLU A 78 4.41 -3.28 12.99
CA GLU A 78 3.20 -4.04 13.27
C GLU A 78 2.48 -4.41 11.97
N ARG A 79 1.38 -5.17 12.07
CA ARG A 79 0.53 -5.53 10.91
C ARG A 79 1.21 -6.38 9.83
N SER A 80 2.30 -7.07 10.19
CA SER A 80 2.96 -8.03 9.29
C SER A 80 2.33 -9.43 9.33
N LYS A 81 1.49 -9.72 10.33
CA LYS A 81 0.73 -10.99 10.44
C LYS A 81 -0.78 -10.81 10.23
N PHE A 82 -1.34 -9.72 10.75
CA PHE A 82 -2.77 -9.42 10.66
C PHE A 82 -2.97 -8.06 10.01
N ALA A 83 -3.61 -8.07 8.85
CA ALA A 83 -3.92 -6.87 8.10
C ALA A 83 -4.93 -5.99 8.85
N PRO A 84 -4.98 -4.67 8.57
CA PRO A 84 -6.10 -3.85 8.98
C PRO A 84 -7.39 -4.38 8.32
N PRO A 85 -8.37 -4.85 9.11
CA PRO A 85 -9.50 -5.56 8.54
C PRO A 85 -10.46 -4.59 7.83
N GLY A 86 -11.05 -5.08 6.75
CA GLY A 86 -12.19 -4.44 6.11
C GLY A 86 -13.45 -4.52 6.97
N VAL A 87 -14.47 -3.73 6.61
CA VAL A 87 -15.74 -3.66 7.35
C VAL A 87 -16.94 -3.63 6.39
N VAL A 88 -18.07 -4.18 6.84
CA VAL A 88 -19.34 -4.19 6.06
C VAL A 88 -19.14 -4.83 4.66
N GLY A 89 -18.30 -5.86 4.56
CA GLY A 89 -17.99 -6.53 3.30
C GLY A 89 -16.88 -5.88 2.46
N GLY A 90 -16.15 -4.91 3.02
CA GLY A 90 -14.87 -4.46 2.48
C GLY A 90 -13.76 -5.48 2.73
N GLY A 91 -12.75 -5.47 1.87
CA GLY A 91 -11.54 -6.28 1.98
C GLY A 91 -10.51 -5.67 2.93
N ASP A 92 -9.62 -6.54 3.40
CA ASP A 92 -8.51 -6.17 4.27
C ASP A 92 -7.46 -5.35 3.51
N GLY A 93 -6.75 -4.48 4.21
CA GLY A 93 -5.58 -3.79 3.64
C GLY A 93 -4.39 -4.74 3.45
N ALA A 94 -3.39 -4.32 2.69
CA ALA A 94 -2.17 -5.09 2.56
C ALA A 94 -1.41 -5.18 3.89
N LEU A 95 -0.75 -6.31 4.11
CA LEU A 95 0.16 -6.52 5.22
C LEU A 95 1.40 -5.64 5.08
N ASN A 96 1.97 -5.28 6.22
CA ASN A 96 3.28 -4.68 6.29
C ASN A 96 4.34 -5.69 5.79
N LYS A 97 5.25 -5.26 4.92
CA LYS A 97 6.36 -6.09 4.44
C LYS A 97 7.68 -5.35 4.61
N PHE A 98 8.70 -6.11 5.00
CA PHE A 98 10.07 -5.64 5.09
C PHE A 98 10.95 -6.52 4.23
N SER A 99 11.84 -5.90 3.49
CA SER A 99 12.89 -6.60 2.77
C SER A 99 14.17 -5.78 2.81
N TYR A 100 15.31 -6.45 2.63
CA TYR A 100 16.61 -5.82 2.61
C TYR A 100 17.48 -6.50 1.57
N GLU A 101 18.35 -5.72 0.96
CA GLU A 101 19.27 -6.21 -0.05
C GLU A 101 20.46 -6.90 0.62
N HIS A 102 20.69 -8.15 0.26
CA HIS A 102 21.80 -8.95 0.75
C HIS A 102 22.34 -9.84 -0.37
N GLN A 103 23.61 -9.65 -0.73
CA GLN A 103 24.24 -10.36 -1.86
C GLN A 103 23.50 -10.15 -3.19
N ASN A 104 23.05 -8.92 -3.47
CA ASN A 104 22.28 -8.54 -4.66
C ASN A 104 20.89 -9.19 -4.79
N GLU A 105 20.35 -9.72 -3.70
CA GLU A 105 18.98 -10.23 -3.63
C GLU A 105 18.21 -9.57 -2.50
N PHE A 106 16.92 -9.29 -2.72
CA PHE A 106 16.03 -8.86 -1.65
C PHE A 106 15.61 -10.05 -0.79
N LYS A 107 16.03 -10.04 0.47
CA LYS A 107 15.63 -11.03 1.47
C LYS A 107 14.56 -10.46 2.39
N SER A 108 13.59 -11.28 2.74
CA SER A 108 12.63 -10.99 3.81
C SER A 108 13.18 -11.55 5.13
N PRO A 109 12.99 -10.85 6.26
CA PRO A 109 13.40 -11.38 7.56
C PRO A 109 12.62 -12.63 7.97
N PRO A 110 13.19 -13.46 8.86
CA PRO A 110 12.47 -14.57 9.47
C PRO A 110 11.31 -14.11 10.38
N LEU A 111 11.42 -12.92 10.97
CA LEU A 111 10.38 -12.32 11.80
C LEU A 111 9.72 -11.17 11.04
N ALA A 112 8.44 -11.35 10.71
CA ALA A 112 7.69 -10.39 9.91
C ALA A 112 7.57 -9.00 10.57
N SER A 113 7.65 -8.90 11.92
CA SER A 113 7.38 -7.68 12.67
C SER A 113 8.60 -7.04 13.35
N LYS A 114 9.73 -7.73 13.42
CA LYS A 114 10.94 -7.24 14.08
C LYS A 114 12.18 -7.75 13.37
N MET A 115 13.01 -6.83 12.91
CA MET A 115 14.34 -7.13 12.40
C MET A 115 15.35 -6.46 13.30
N VAL A 116 16.34 -7.23 13.74
CA VAL A 116 17.44 -6.73 14.54
C VAL A 116 18.75 -7.22 13.94
N ASN A 117 19.80 -6.41 14.04
CA ASN A 117 21.15 -6.76 13.58
C ASN A 117 21.25 -7.07 12.08
N ILE A 118 20.53 -6.34 11.21
CA ILE A 118 20.77 -6.44 9.76
C ILE A 118 22.06 -5.67 9.47
N SER A 119 23.12 -6.36 9.02
CA SER A 119 24.29 -5.70 8.46
C SER A 119 24.00 -5.26 7.03
N LEU A 120 24.10 -3.95 6.79
CA LEU A 120 24.04 -3.33 5.49
C LEU A 120 25.41 -2.79 5.13
N PHE A 121 25.80 -2.97 3.89
CA PHE A 121 27.00 -2.41 3.30
C PHE A 121 26.65 -1.30 2.33
N LYS A 122 27.63 -0.46 2.00
CA LYS A 122 27.48 0.61 1.02
C LYS A 122 26.77 0.15 -0.25
N GLY A 123 25.73 0.88 -0.66
CA GLY A 123 24.92 0.60 -1.83
C GLY A 123 23.81 -0.43 -1.63
N GLN A 124 23.70 -1.06 -0.45
CA GLN A 124 22.56 -1.93 -0.13
C GLN A 124 21.39 -1.10 0.43
N ALA A 125 20.17 -1.54 0.13
CA ALA A 125 18.97 -0.87 0.60
C ALA A 125 18.08 -1.72 1.52
N VAL A 126 17.34 -1.03 2.39
CA VAL A 126 16.19 -1.58 3.09
C VAL A 126 14.92 -1.05 2.44
N ARG A 127 13.96 -1.94 2.21
CA ARG A 127 12.65 -1.63 1.63
C ARG A 127 11.54 -1.94 2.63
N LEU A 128 10.79 -0.91 2.98
CA LEU A 128 9.61 -0.97 3.83
C LEU A 128 8.37 -0.68 3.01
N GLU A 129 7.46 -1.65 2.97
CA GLU A 129 6.14 -1.51 2.39
C GLU A 129 5.10 -1.46 3.52
N THR A 130 4.64 -0.25 3.86
CA THR A 130 3.74 -0.05 4.99
C THR A 130 2.35 -0.63 4.70
N PRO A 131 1.59 -1.01 5.76
CA PRO A 131 0.27 -1.58 5.56
C PRO A 131 -0.72 -0.52 5.05
N GLY A 132 -1.66 -0.93 4.21
CA GLY A 132 -2.81 -0.08 3.86
C GLY A 132 -3.95 -0.22 4.86
N GLY A 133 -4.94 0.66 4.78
CA GLY A 133 -6.16 0.56 5.57
C GLY A 133 -7.16 -0.44 4.99
N GLY A 134 -8.02 -1.02 5.82
CA GLY A 134 -9.14 -1.86 5.35
C GLY A 134 -10.24 -1.03 4.65
N GLY A 135 -10.91 -1.65 3.69
CA GLY A 135 -12.00 -1.05 2.92
C GLY A 135 -13.35 -1.11 3.64
N TYR A 136 -14.32 -0.36 3.12
CA TYR A 136 -15.69 -0.29 3.63
C TYR A 136 -16.70 -0.62 2.54
N GLY A 137 -17.65 -1.51 2.84
CA GLY A 137 -18.72 -1.87 1.89
C GLY A 137 -18.23 -2.82 0.79
N LYS A 138 -19.16 -3.35 -0.01
CA LYS A 138 -18.82 -4.29 -1.10
C LYS A 138 -18.15 -3.56 -2.27
N ALA A 139 -16.99 -4.05 -2.74
CA ALA A 139 -16.19 -3.42 -3.80
C ALA A 139 -16.99 -3.09 -5.08
N TYR A 140 -17.82 -4.01 -5.58
CA TYR A 140 -18.62 -3.80 -6.79
C TYR A 140 -19.66 -2.66 -6.68
N LYS A 141 -19.94 -2.13 -5.49
CA LYS A 141 -20.81 -0.96 -5.29
C LYS A 141 -20.10 0.36 -5.53
N ARG A 142 -18.75 0.39 -5.56
CA ARG A 142 -17.98 1.60 -5.83
C ARG A 142 -18.36 2.18 -7.20
N LYS A 143 -18.45 3.50 -7.30
CA LYS A 143 -18.74 4.18 -8.57
C LYS A 143 -17.64 3.88 -9.59
N ILE A 144 -18.04 3.62 -10.84
CA ILE A 144 -17.12 3.28 -11.93
C ILE A 144 -16.10 4.41 -12.13
N ASP A 145 -16.56 5.67 -12.15
CA ASP A 145 -15.69 6.85 -12.31
C ASP A 145 -14.64 6.96 -11.20
N SER A 146 -14.99 6.59 -9.97
CA SER A 146 -14.03 6.57 -8.85
C SER A 146 -12.97 5.50 -9.03
N VAL A 147 -13.35 4.31 -9.52
CA VAL A 147 -12.40 3.23 -9.84
C VAL A 147 -11.48 3.64 -10.99
N LEU A 148 -12.02 4.27 -12.03
CA LEU A 148 -11.24 4.79 -13.15
C LEU A 148 -10.23 5.85 -12.67
N ASN A 149 -10.66 6.76 -11.80
CA ASN A 149 -9.78 7.77 -11.21
C ASN A 149 -8.69 7.14 -10.33
N ASP A 150 -9.03 6.12 -9.53
CA ASP A 150 -8.04 5.38 -8.72
C ASP A 150 -6.98 4.72 -9.60
N VAL A 151 -7.35 4.18 -10.77
CA VAL A 151 -6.39 3.59 -11.73
C VAL A 151 -5.53 4.67 -12.38
N LYS A 152 -6.13 5.80 -12.79
CA LYS A 152 -5.40 6.94 -13.37
C LYS A 152 -4.39 7.56 -12.41
N LEU A 153 -4.68 7.54 -11.10
CA LEU A 153 -3.79 8.00 -10.05
C LEU A 153 -2.83 6.91 -9.55
N GLU A 154 -2.84 5.73 -10.18
CA GLU A 154 -2.04 4.56 -9.81
C GLU A 154 -2.27 4.08 -8.37
N TYR A 155 -3.42 4.40 -7.77
CA TYR A 155 -3.78 3.93 -6.45
C TYR A 155 -4.12 2.44 -6.45
N ILE A 156 -4.74 2.00 -7.54
CA ILE A 156 -5.01 0.60 -7.80
C ILE A 156 -4.54 0.25 -9.22
N SER A 157 -4.16 -1.01 -9.44
CA SER A 157 -3.85 -1.52 -10.77
C SER A 157 -5.11 -1.82 -11.57
N SER A 158 -5.00 -1.84 -12.90
CA SER A 158 -6.07 -2.29 -13.80
C SER A 158 -6.47 -3.75 -13.53
N ALA A 159 -5.50 -4.57 -13.14
CA ALA A 159 -5.73 -5.95 -12.72
C ALA A 159 -6.65 -6.01 -11.49
N LEU A 160 -6.37 -5.22 -10.44
CA LEU A 160 -7.19 -5.16 -9.24
C LEU A 160 -8.57 -4.53 -9.50
N ALA A 161 -8.64 -3.50 -10.36
CA ALA A 161 -9.91 -2.90 -10.80
C ALA A 161 -10.83 -3.95 -11.44
N SER A 162 -10.28 -4.82 -12.30
CA SER A 162 -11.07 -5.84 -12.99
C SER A 162 -11.51 -6.99 -12.08
N SER A 163 -10.64 -7.44 -11.18
CA SER A 163 -10.86 -8.63 -10.35
C SER A 163 -11.74 -8.35 -9.13
N GLU A 164 -11.53 -7.21 -8.45
CA GLU A 164 -12.21 -6.89 -7.19
C GLU A 164 -13.38 -5.92 -7.38
N TYR A 165 -13.22 -4.90 -8.22
CA TYR A 165 -14.26 -3.90 -8.50
C TYR A 165 -15.17 -4.25 -9.69
N GLY A 166 -14.76 -5.23 -10.50
CA GLY A 166 -15.44 -5.62 -11.71
C GLY A 166 -15.42 -4.54 -12.80
N VAL A 167 -14.49 -3.59 -12.74
CA VAL A 167 -14.35 -2.50 -13.72
C VAL A 167 -13.21 -2.86 -14.65
N VAL A 168 -13.53 -3.00 -15.94
CA VAL A 168 -12.56 -3.35 -16.96
C VAL A 168 -12.17 -2.09 -17.71
N ILE A 169 -10.87 -1.82 -17.75
CA ILE A 169 -10.29 -0.66 -18.43
C ILE A 169 -9.55 -1.18 -19.65
N ASN A 170 -9.76 -0.55 -20.81
CA ASN A 170 -9.11 -0.90 -22.07
C ASN A 170 -7.68 -0.33 -22.15
N GLU A 171 -6.95 -0.65 -23.22
CA GLU A 171 -5.58 -0.15 -23.44
C GLU A 171 -5.52 1.37 -23.64
N GLU A 172 -6.65 2.00 -24.01
CA GLU A 172 -6.79 3.45 -24.17
C GLU A 172 -7.03 4.18 -22.84
N GLY A 173 -7.17 3.45 -21.72
CA GLY A 173 -7.40 4.02 -20.40
C GLY A 173 -8.85 4.43 -20.14
N GLU A 174 -9.79 3.89 -20.91
CA GLU A 174 -11.23 4.11 -20.81
C GLU A 174 -11.95 2.85 -20.29
N VAL A 175 -13.16 3.04 -19.75
CA VAL A 175 -13.94 1.93 -19.19
C VAL A 175 -14.67 1.18 -20.30
N ASP A 176 -14.46 -0.13 -20.37
CA ASP A 176 -15.26 -1.03 -21.20
C ASP A 176 -16.58 -1.34 -20.47
N GLU A 177 -17.64 -0.60 -20.80
CA GLU A 177 -18.95 -0.71 -20.14
C GLU A 177 -19.54 -2.11 -20.25
N GLY A 178 -19.41 -2.74 -21.42
CA GLY A 178 -19.96 -4.07 -21.68
C GLY A 178 -19.30 -5.15 -20.82
N LYS A 179 -17.96 -5.17 -20.78
CA LYS A 179 -17.21 -6.10 -19.93
C LYS A 179 -17.36 -5.78 -18.45
N THR A 180 -17.44 -4.50 -18.08
CA THR A 180 -17.67 -4.06 -16.69
C THR A 180 -19.02 -4.56 -16.16
N PHE A 181 -20.09 -4.43 -16.95
CA PHE A 181 -21.41 -4.94 -16.56
C PHE A 181 -21.41 -6.46 -16.36
N ALA A 182 -20.80 -7.21 -17.30
CA ALA A 182 -20.68 -8.66 -17.21
C ALA A 182 -19.85 -9.10 -15.99
N SER A 183 -18.72 -8.44 -15.72
CA SER A 183 -17.84 -8.73 -14.59
C SER A 183 -18.54 -8.48 -13.25
N ARG A 184 -19.19 -7.33 -13.08
CA ARG A 184 -19.97 -7.03 -11.86
C ARG A 184 -21.12 -8.00 -11.63
N LYS A 185 -21.81 -8.42 -12.70
CA LYS A 185 -22.88 -9.43 -12.61
C LYS A 185 -22.32 -10.76 -12.08
N LYS A 186 -21.15 -11.19 -12.57
CA LYS A 186 -20.47 -12.40 -12.11
C LYS A 186 -20.05 -12.29 -10.64
N ILE A 187 -19.39 -11.20 -10.25
CA ILE A 187 -18.96 -10.96 -8.85
C ILE A 187 -20.15 -10.99 -7.88
N ARG A 188 -21.28 -10.38 -8.27
CA ARG A 188 -22.51 -10.38 -7.45
C ARG A 188 -23.14 -11.77 -7.28
N GLN A 189 -22.91 -12.69 -8.21
CA GLN A 189 -23.44 -14.06 -8.13
C GLN A 189 -22.52 -15.00 -7.34
N THR A 190 -21.23 -14.70 -7.26
CA THR A 190 -20.22 -15.54 -6.59
C THR A 190 -19.94 -15.14 -5.12
N ARG A 191 -20.32 -13.93 -4.68
CA ARG A 191 -20.05 -13.37 -3.33
C ARG A 191 -21.29 -12.77 -2.65
#